data_AF-A0A966VGE2-F1
#
_entry.id   AF-A0A966VGE2-F1
#
_cell.length_a   1.000
_cell.length_b   1.000
_cell.length_c   1.000
_cell.angle_alpha   90.00
_cell.angle_beta   90.00
_cell.angle_gamma   90.00
#
_symmetry.space_group_name_H-M   'P 1'
#
loop_
_entity.id
_entity.type
_entity.pdbx_description
1 polymer ?
#
loop_
_entity_poly.entity_id
_entity_poly.type
_entity_poly.pdbx_seq_one_letter_code
_entity_poly.pdbx_strand_id
1 'polypeptide(L)' 'AAATLPDSFLLISSTLAQTAMVLQRNETWIAWIVIDIFGTYHYANQGYWFTALLYGVFTIIAVFGLKRWKKLSKSA' A
#
# COMPACT_ATOMS: atom_id res chain seq x y z
N ALA A 1 -21.77 14.80 15.88
CA ALA A 1 -20.47 14.61 15.22
C ALA A 1 -20.50 13.26 14.50
N ALA A 2 -21.08 13.23 13.30
CA ALA A 2 -21.38 12.01 12.57
C ALA A 2 -21.20 12.30 11.07
N ALA A 3 -19.95 12.49 10.67
CA ALA A 3 -19.56 12.45 9.27
C ALA A 3 -18.53 11.32 9.13
N THR A 4 -19.12 10.13 9.01
CA THR A 4 -18.75 9.10 8.04
C THR A 4 -17.26 8.71 7.99
N LEU A 5 -16.93 7.61 8.68
CA LEU A 5 -15.81 6.72 8.32
C LEU A 5 -15.58 6.65 6.79
N PRO A 6 -16.63 6.53 5.94
CA PRO A 6 -16.52 6.64 4.49
C PRO A 6 -15.75 7.84 3.96
N ASP A 7 -16.03 9.07 4.42
CA ASP A 7 -15.42 10.29 3.89
C ASP A 7 -13.92 10.38 4.22
N SER A 8 -13.56 9.98 5.45
CA SER A 8 -12.16 9.94 5.87
C SER A 8 -11.38 8.87 5.10
N PHE A 9 -11.98 7.70 4.85
CA PHE A 9 -11.39 6.66 4.01
C PHE A 9 -11.22 7.12 2.56
N LEU A 10 -12.20 7.84 2.02
CA LEU A 10 -12.17 8.33 0.65
C LEU A 10 -11.08 9.39 0.45
N LEU A 11 -10.86 10.25 1.44
CA LEU A 11 -9.74 11.20 1.43
C LEU A 11 -8.39 10.49 1.48
N ILE A 12 -8.20 9.57 2.42
CA ILE A 12 -6.92 8.86 2.58
C ILE A 12 -6.59 8.07 1.30
N SER A 13 -7.56 7.34 0.75
CA SER A 13 -7.36 6.57 -0.49
C SER A 13 -7.08 7.47 -1.71
N SER A 14 -7.77 8.60 -1.84
CA SER A 14 -7.55 9.54 -2.94
C SER A 14 -6.20 10.26 -2.84
N THR A 15 -5.77 10.64 -1.63
CA THR A 15 -4.44 11.21 -1.40
C THR A 15 -3.35 10.19 -1.72
N LEU A 16 -3.50 8.94 -1.26
CA LEU A 16 -2.56 7.86 -1.59
C LEU A 16 -2.46 7.61 -3.10
N ALA A 17 -3.59 7.61 -3.82
CA ALA A 17 -3.62 7.45 -5.27
C ALA A 17 -2.90 8.61 -6.00
N GLN A 18 -3.15 9.85 -5.59
CA GLN A 18 -2.50 11.04 -6.17
C GLN A 18 -1.00 11.08 -5.85
N THR A 19 -0.61 10.77 -4.62
CA THR A 19 0.79 10.65 -4.23
C THR A 19 1.48 9.55 -5.03
N ALA A 20 0.83 8.41 -5.26
CA ALA A 20 1.37 7.34 -6.09
C ALA A 20 1.55 7.73 -7.57
N MET A 21 0.62 8.50 -8.15
CA MET A 21 0.76 9.03 -9.52
C MET A 21 1.89 10.05 -9.65
N VAL A 22 1.99 10.98 -8.69
CA VAL A 22 3.02 12.04 -8.69
C VAL A 22 4.42 11.48 -8.51
N LEU A 23 4.56 10.43 -7.69
CA LEU A 23 5.88 9.95 -7.30
C LEU A 23 6.55 9.00 -8.29
N GLN A 24 6.02 8.75 -9.51
CA GLN A 24 6.51 7.88 -10.62
C GLN A 24 8.02 7.48 -10.63
N ARG A 25 8.47 6.86 -9.55
CA ARG A 25 9.87 6.71 -9.12
C ARG A 25 9.86 5.64 -8.03
N ASN A 26 11.00 5.01 -7.84
CA ASN A 26 11.19 3.82 -7.02
C ASN A 26 10.69 3.93 -5.55
N GLU A 27 10.48 5.16 -5.04
CA GLU A 27 10.07 5.46 -3.67
C GLU A 27 8.60 5.10 -3.37
N THR A 28 7.70 5.16 -4.38
CA THR A 28 6.27 4.81 -4.21
C THR A 28 6.08 3.40 -3.65
N TRP A 29 6.89 2.46 -4.12
CA TRP A 29 6.75 1.08 -3.69
C TRP A 29 7.15 0.83 -2.23
N ILE A 30 8.04 1.65 -1.66
CA ILE A 30 8.40 1.56 -0.23
C ILE A 30 7.19 1.97 0.62
N ALA A 31 6.48 3.02 0.21
CA ALA A 31 5.24 3.44 0.87
C ALA A 31 4.17 2.34 0.82
N TRP A 32 4.01 1.65 -0.31
CA TRP A 32 3.09 0.51 -0.42
C TRP A 32 3.42 -0.62 0.54
N ILE A 33 4.70 -1.01 0.65
CA ILE A 33 5.11 -2.04 1.62
C ILE A 33 4.76 -1.63 3.06
N VAL A 34 5.00 -0.37 3.44
CA VAL A 34 4.70 0.12 4.79
C VAL A 34 3.19 0.08 5.05
N ILE A 35 2.38 0.53 4.10
CA ILE A 35 0.91 0.53 4.19
C ILE A 35 0.38 -0.90 4.27
N ASP A 36 0.86 -1.82 3.42
CA ASP A 36 0.40 -3.20 3.39
C ASP A 36 0.79 -3.96 4.66
N ILE A 37 1.98 -3.71 5.23
CA ILE A 37 2.39 -4.27 6.53
C ILE A 37 1.50 -3.75 7.66
N PHE A 38 1.24 -2.44 7.69
CA PHE A 38 0.37 -1.84 8.71
C PHE A 38 -1.06 -2.37 8.59
N GLY A 39 -1.58 -2.49 7.36
CA GLY A 39 -2.88 -3.10 7.08
C GLY A 39 -2.95 -4.55 7.52
N THR A 40 -1.94 -5.37 7.18
CA THR A 40 -1.85 -6.77 7.59
C THR A 40 -1.89 -6.91 9.11
N TYR A 41 -1.11 -6.11 9.85
CA TYR A 41 -1.09 -6.11 11.31
C TYR A 41 -2.44 -5.70 11.90
N HIS A 42 -3.03 -4.61 11.39
CA HIS A 42 -4.31 -4.10 11.88
C HIS A 42 -5.46 -5.10 11.66
N TYR A 43 -5.57 -5.68 10.46
CA TYR A 43 -6.62 -6.66 10.14
C TYR A 43 -6.41 -8.00 10.83
N ALA A 44 -5.16 -8.42 11.06
CA ALA A 44 -4.86 -9.61 11.86
C ALA A 44 -5.34 -9.45 13.31
N ASN A 45 -5.13 -8.26 13.91
CA ASN A 45 -5.53 -7.98 15.28
C ASN A 45 -7.07 -7.90 15.45
N GLN A 46 -7.78 -7.51 14.38
CA GLN A 46 -9.26 -7.52 14.31
C GLN A 46 -9.86 -8.91 14.05
N GLY A 47 -9.03 -9.95 13.86
CA GLY A 47 -9.47 -11.32 13.59
C GLY A 47 -9.92 -11.58 12.14
N TYR A 48 -9.75 -10.62 11.23
CA TYR A 48 -10.06 -10.76 9.81
C TYR A 48 -8.89 -11.43 9.06
N TRP A 49 -8.69 -12.71 9.31
CA TRP A 49 -7.58 -13.49 8.75
C TRP A 49 -7.52 -13.50 7.22
N PHE A 50 -8.66 -13.54 6.54
CA PHE A 50 -8.72 -13.51 5.07
C PHE A 50 -8.21 -12.19 4.49
N THR A 51 -8.66 -11.06 5.06
CA THR A 51 -8.23 -9.72 4.64
C THR A 51 -6.75 -9.49 4.98
N ALA A 52 -6.29 -9.95 6.14
CA ALA A 52 -4.88 -9.87 6.51
C ALA A 52 -3.99 -10.65 5.53
N LEU A 53 -4.41 -11.84 5.11
CA LEU A 53 -3.68 -12.62 4.11
C LEU A 53 -3.64 -11.91 2.75
N LEU A 54 -4.74 -11.30 2.32
CA LEU A 54 -4.81 -10.52 1.09
C LEU A 54 -3.79 -9.37 1.09
N TYR A 55 -3.71 -8.59 2.18
CA TYR A 55 -2.72 -7.52 2.34
C TYR A 55 -1.28 -8.06 2.41
N GLY A 56 -1.08 -9.23 3.02
CA GLY A 56 0.21 -9.93 3.00
C GLY A 56 0.65 -10.29 1.57
N VAL A 57 -0.28 -10.76 0.73
CA VAL A 57 0.00 -11.03 -0.69
C VAL A 57 0.32 -9.73 -1.44
N PHE A 58 -0.41 -8.64 -1.18
CA PHE A 58 -0.09 -7.33 -1.76
C PHE A 58 1.30 -6.83 -1.36
N THR A 59 1.70 -7.05 -0.10
CA THR A 59 3.07 -6.75 0.37
C THR A 59 4.12 -7.49 -0.48
N ILE A 60 3.89 -8.78 -0.77
CA ILE A 60 4.81 -9.58 -1.59
C ILE A 60 4.88 -9.01 -3.01
N ILE A 61 3.73 -8.69 -3.63
CA ILE A 61 3.67 -8.10 -4.97
C ILE A 61 4.42 -6.76 -5.01
N ALA A 62 4.25 -5.92 -3.99
CA ALA A 62 4.93 -4.63 -3.86
C ALA A 62 6.47 -4.82 -3.77
N VAL A 63 6.95 -5.81 -3.00
CA VAL A 63 8.38 -6.15 -2.92
C VAL A 63 8.93 -6.62 -4.28
N PHE A 64 8.18 -7.44 -5.01
CA PHE A 64 8.59 -7.89 -6.35
C PHE A 64 8.64 -6.74 -7.35
N GLY A 65 7.65 -5.85 -7.32
CA GLY A 65 7.63 -4.66 -8.15
C GLY A 65 8.79 -3.71 -7.88
N LEU A 66 9.19 -3.54 -6.61
CA LEU A 66 10.42 -2.86 -6.20
C LEU A 66 11.66 -3.45 -6.83
N LYS A 67 11.83 -4.77 -6.70
CA LYS A 67 12.99 -5.45 -7.28
C LYS A 67 13.04 -5.30 -8.80
N ARG A 68 11.89 -5.38 -9.47
CA ARG A 68 11.78 -5.17 -10.92
C ARG A 68 12.16 -3.75 -11.31
N TRP A 69 11.67 -2.74 -10.60
CA TRP A 69 11.96 -1.32 -10.87
C TRP A 69 13.42 -0.95 -10.58
N LYS A 70 14.00 -1.42 -9.47
CA LYS A 70 15.44 -1.23 -9.20
C LYS A 70 16.31 -1.86 -10.29
N LYS A 71 15.88 -2.98 -10.88
CA LYS A 71 16.59 -3.61 -12.01
C LYS A 71 16.51 -2.76 -13.28
N LEU A 72 15.35 -2.20 -13.60
CA LEU A 72 15.15 -1.28 -14.74
C LEU A 72 15.96 0.02 -14.59
N SER A 73 15.92 0.64 -13.41
CA SER A 73 16.64 1.88 -13.13
C SER A 73 18.17 1.73 -13.12
N LYS A 74 18.69 0.50 -12.96
CA LYS A 74 20.14 0.22 -13.00
C LYS A 74 20.62 -0.16 -14.42
N SER A 75 19.69 -0.37 -15.35
CA SER A 75 19.97 -0.79 -16.73
C SER A 75 19.83 0.35 -17.76
N ALA A 76 19.51 1.56 -17.30
CA ALA A 76 19.51 2.80 -18.08
C ALA A 76 20.67 3.68 -17.60
#